data_AF-A0A3D0G7T5-F1
#
_entry.id   AF-A0A3D0G7T5-F1
#
_cell.length_a   1.000
_cell.length_b   1.000
_cell.length_c   1.000
_cell.angle_alpha   90.00
_cell.angle_beta   90.00
_cell.angle_gamma   90.00
#
_symmetry.space_group_name_H-M   'P 1'
#
loop_
_entity.id
_entity.type
_entity.pdbx_description
1 polymer ?
#
loop_
_entity_poly.entity_id
_entity_poly.type
_entity_poly.pdbx_seq_one_letter_code
_entity_poly.pdbx_strand_id
1 'polypeptide(L)'
;MTEEKLEARQMAALSEWLEQGTVTAHEAACLLAGVLPPERAGDDRDFGAWLPGCEAWAHAREAWAFRVKAKIAHIETILREDESRHDQSPEAYLALGAKRGFQPPWFDPARADPACHSLLPGELQTAPPAERPIQAANRKKAEVRWTTDDKTVVMKNAGRAEFNKLRAAGFAGCTREDGSPIIIQVALAVLEAIRKIEPDPAFHPVPRTAERYVKKWLAEDRPDNAGAQSDNAGAYVAK
;
A
#
# COMPACT_ATOMS: atom_id res chain seq x y z
N MET A 1 6.02 6.40 -30.94
CA MET A 1 5.79 4.97 -30.70
C MET A 1 4.78 4.88 -29.57
N THR A 2 3.67 4.16 -29.74
CA THR A 2 2.66 4.01 -28.68
C THR A 2 3.18 3.07 -27.58
N GLU A 3 2.69 3.24 -26.35
CA GLU A 3 3.07 2.44 -25.18
C GLU A 3 2.85 0.94 -25.42
N GLU A 4 1.70 0.58 -26.01
CA GLU A 4 1.37 -0.80 -26.40
C GLU A 4 2.39 -1.42 -27.37
N LYS A 5 2.96 -0.63 -28.29
CA LYS A 5 3.98 -1.13 -29.24
C LYS A 5 5.34 -1.34 -28.60
N LEU A 6 5.63 -0.61 -27.52
CA LEU A 6 6.85 -0.79 -26.74
C LEU A 6 6.74 -2.03 -25.88
N GLU A 7 5.63 -2.18 -25.15
CA GLU A 7 5.38 -3.33 -24.28
C GLU A 7 5.41 -4.64 -25.08
N ALA A 8 4.72 -4.71 -26.22
CA ALA A 8 4.75 -5.88 -27.09
C ALA A 8 6.17 -6.26 -27.55
N ARG A 9 7.04 -5.28 -27.81
CA ARG A 9 8.45 -5.51 -28.16
C ARG A 9 9.26 -6.02 -26.98
N GLN A 10 9.05 -5.45 -25.80
CA GLN A 10 9.73 -5.90 -24.58
C GLN A 10 9.30 -7.32 -24.21
N MET A 11 8.02 -7.65 -24.38
CA MET A 11 7.48 -8.99 -24.16
C MET A 11 8.03 -10.02 -25.15
N ALA A 12 8.11 -9.67 -26.44
CA ALA A 12 8.71 -10.55 -27.45
C ALA A 12 10.19 -10.85 -27.13
N ALA A 13 10.96 -9.83 -26.73
CA ALA A 13 12.36 -10.00 -26.37
C ALA A 13 12.53 -10.80 -25.05
N LEU A 14 11.61 -10.63 -24.09
CA LEU A 14 11.57 -11.46 -22.89
C LEU A 14 11.33 -12.93 -23.24
N SER A 15 10.35 -13.23 -24.10
CA SER A 15 10.05 -14.59 -24.56
C SER A 15 11.29 -15.26 -25.16
N GLU A 16 12.01 -14.55 -26.04
CA GLU A 16 13.25 -15.04 -26.65
C GLU A 16 14.32 -15.41 -25.62
N TRP A 17 14.45 -14.62 -24.54
CA TRP A 17 15.37 -14.93 -23.45
C TRP A 17 14.91 -16.10 -22.58
N LEU A 18 13.60 -16.24 -22.35
CA LEU A 18 13.04 -17.36 -21.58
C LEU A 18 13.12 -18.69 -22.35
N GLU A 19 13.11 -18.65 -23.69
CA GLU A 19 13.27 -19.83 -24.55
C GLU A 19 14.71 -20.34 -24.60
N GLN A 20 15.69 -19.59 -24.09
CA GLN A 20 17.08 -20.03 -24.09
C GLN A 20 17.25 -21.26 -23.18
N GLY A 21 17.89 -22.30 -23.72
CA GLY A 21 18.09 -23.56 -22.99
C GLY A 21 19.03 -23.43 -21.79
N THR A 22 19.95 -22.45 -21.81
CA THR A 22 20.90 -22.20 -20.72
C THR A 22 21.17 -20.72 -20.59
N VAL A 23 21.17 -20.20 -19.37
CA VAL A 23 21.54 -18.84 -19.01
C VAL A 23 22.54 -18.84 -17.86
N THR A 24 23.40 -17.84 -17.84
CA THR A 24 24.34 -17.60 -16.74
C THR A 24 23.63 -16.97 -15.55
N ALA A 25 24.24 -17.06 -14.36
CA ALA A 25 23.74 -16.38 -13.17
C ALA A 25 23.60 -14.86 -13.37
N HIS A 26 24.45 -14.25 -14.20
CA HIS A 26 24.38 -12.82 -14.52
C HIS A 26 23.15 -12.50 -15.40
N GLU A 27 22.90 -13.29 -16.44
CA GLU A 27 21.74 -13.11 -17.32
C GLU A 27 20.42 -13.31 -16.56
N ALA A 28 20.35 -14.34 -15.71
CA ALA A 28 19.23 -14.54 -14.80
C ALA A 28 19.05 -13.35 -13.83
N ALA A 29 20.14 -12.80 -13.30
CA ALA A 29 20.10 -11.63 -12.44
C ALA A 29 19.57 -10.39 -13.16
N CYS A 30 19.93 -10.19 -14.43
CA CYS A 30 19.36 -9.13 -15.28
C CYS A 30 17.84 -9.26 -15.40
N LEU A 31 17.35 -10.45 -15.77
CA LEU A 31 15.91 -10.71 -15.88
C LEU A 31 15.21 -10.42 -14.56
N LEU A 32 15.69 -10.97 -13.44
CA LEU A 32 15.13 -10.70 -12.11
C LEU A 32 15.26 -9.23 -11.66
N ALA A 33 16.25 -8.50 -12.16
CA ALA A 33 16.40 -7.09 -11.89
C ALA A 33 15.36 -6.24 -12.64
N GLY A 34 14.83 -6.73 -13.76
CA GLY A 34 13.84 -6.04 -14.59
C GLY A 34 14.36 -5.55 -15.93
N VAL A 35 15.46 -6.13 -16.42
CA VAL A 35 16.13 -5.73 -17.65
C VAL A 35 16.55 -6.95 -18.44
N LEU A 36 16.71 -6.80 -19.74
CA LEU A 36 17.36 -7.82 -20.55
C LEU A 36 18.88 -7.76 -20.30
N PRO A 37 19.58 -8.88 -20.34
CA PRO A 37 21.04 -8.89 -20.35
C PRO A 37 21.59 -8.24 -21.64
N PRO A 38 22.91 -7.93 -21.67
CA PRO A 38 23.55 -7.35 -22.84
C PRO A 38 23.42 -8.26 -24.07
N GLU A 39 23.15 -7.68 -25.24
CA GLU A 39 22.79 -8.45 -26.44
C GLU A 39 23.98 -9.21 -27.07
N ARG A 40 25.24 -8.89 -26.69
CA ARG A 40 26.44 -9.45 -27.33
C ARG A 40 27.59 -9.67 -26.35
N ALA A 41 28.37 -10.72 -26.58
CA ALA A 41 29.67 -10.89 -25.95
C ALA A 41 30.58 -9.70 -26.34
N GLY A 42 31.05 -8.94 -25.33
CA GLY A 42 31.86 -7.73 -25.53
C GLY A 42 31.07 -6.42 -25.58
N ASP A 43 29.76 -6.45 -25.32
CA ASP A 43 28.98 -5.27 -24.99
C ASP A 43 29.43 -4.73 -23.62
N ASP A 44 29.86 -3.47 -23.57
CA ASP A 44 30.35 -2.81 -22.36
C ASP A 44 29.23 -2.22 -21.50
N ARG A 45 27.98 -2.32 -21.96
CA ARG A 45 26.79 -1.92 -21.20
C ARG A 45 26.56 -2.85 -20.03
N ASP A 46 26.14 -2.27 -18.91
CA ASP A 46 25.80 -3.02 -17.69
C ASP A 46 24.59 -3.94 -17.85
N PHE A 47 23.69 -3.62 -18.77
CA PHE A 47 22.52 -4.40 -19.15
C PHE A 47 21.91 -3.87 -20.46
N GLY A 48 21.01 -4.65 -21.06
CA GLY A 48 20.30 -4.34 -22.31
C GLY A 48 19.04 -3.49 -22.11
N ALA A 49 17.95 -3.88 -22.76
CA ALA A 49 16.70 -3.14 -22.74
C ALA A 49 15.95 -3.27 -21.39
N TRP A 50 15.14 -2.26 -21.08
CA TRP A 50 14.23 -2.32 -19.93
C TRP A 50 13.06 -3.25 -20.22
N LEU A 51 12.66 -4.05 -19.24
CA LEU A 51 11.42 -4.82 -19.29
C LEU A 51 10.24 -3.98 -18.74
N PRO A 52 8.98 -4.38 -19.03
CA PRO A 52 7.81 -3.58 -18.66
C PRO A 52 7.75 -3.28 -17.16
N GLY A 53 7.41 -2.03 -16.82
CA GLY A 53 7.26 -1.57 -15.44
C GLY A 53 8.57 -1.31 -14.70
N CYS A 54 9.71 -1.45 -15.38
CA CYS A 54 11.04 -1.15 -14.82
C CYS A 54 11.65 0.13 -15.41
N GLU A 55 10.93 0.82 -16.30
CA GLU A 55 11.45 1.94 -17.07
C GLU A 55 12.05 3.03 -16.18
N ALA A 56 13.18 3.58 -16.63
CA ALA A 56 13.85 4.63 -15.89
C ALA A 56 12.98 5.88 -15.76
N TRP A 57 12.99 6.47 -14.56
CA TRP A 57 12.39 7.77 -14.32
C TRP A 57 13.10 8.82 -15.19
N ALA A 58 12.34 9.54 -16.02
CA ALA A 58 12.87 10.38 -17.10
C ALA A 58 13.90 11.42 -16.62
N HIS A 59 13.76 11.91 -15.39
CA HIS A 59 14.61 12.97 -14.79
C HIS A 59 15.85 12.43 -14.07
N ALA A 60 15.98 11.11 -13.90
CA ALA A 60 17.03 10.51 -13.07
C ALA A 60 17.54 9.18 -13.65
N ARG A 61 17.67 9.11 -14.98
CA ARG A 61 18.00 7.89 -15.70
C ARG A 61 19.32 7.25 -15.27
N GLU A 62 20.37 8.04 -15.07
CA GLU A 62 21.69 7.55 -14.64
C GLU A 62 21.66 7.00 -13.21
N ALA A 63 21.02 7.72 -12.29
CA ALA A 63 20.84 7.26 -10.91
C ALA A 63 20.00 5.97 -10.84
N TRP A 64 19.00 5.83 -11.72
CA TRP A 64 18.21 4.62 -11.83
C TRP A 64 19.03 3.45 -12.39
N ALA A 65 19.81 3.68 -13.46
CA ALA A 65 20.71 2.68 -14.02
C ALA A 65 21.74 2.19 -12.99
N PHE A 66 22.32 3.09 -12.19
CA PHE A 66 23.23 2.72 -11.11
C PHE A 66 22.56 1.81 -10.06
N ARG A 67 21.31 2.11 -9.67
CA ARG A 67 20.55 1.26 -8.73
C ARG A 67 20.27 -0.12 -9.32
N VAL A 68 19.94 -0.19 -10.60
CA VAL A 68 19.67 -1.46 -11.27
C VAL A 68 20.93 -2.28 -11.42
N LYS A 69 22.07 -1.67 -11.78
CA LYS A 69 23.37 -2.32 -11.75
C LYS A 69 23.70 -2.92 -10.37
N ALA A 70 23.50 -2.14 -9.31
CA ALA A 70 23.71 -2.63 -7.94
C ALA A 70 22.75 -3.80 -7.58
N LYS A 71 21.50 -3.73 -8.05
CA LYS A 71 20.50 -4.80 -7.88
C LYS A 71 20.91 -6.08 -8.63
N ILE A 72 21.40 -5.96 -9.87
CA ILE A 72 21.91 -7.09 -10.65
C ILE A 72 23.05 -7.77 -9.90
N ALA A 73 24.08 -7.01 -9.48
CA ALA A 73 25.23 -7.56 -8.76
C ALA A 73 24.83 -8.29 -7.45
N HIS A 74 23.83 -7.73 -6.73
CA HIS A 74 23.31 -8.36 -5.52
C HIS A 74 22.59 -9.68 -5.82
N ILE A 75 21.70 -9.71 -6.82
CA ILE A 75 20.98 -10.93 -7.23
C ILE A 75 21.96 -11.97 -7.74
N GLU A 76 22.91 -11.58 -8.60
CA GLU A 76 23.94 -12.46 -9.16
C GLU A 76 24.74 -13.15 -8.07
N THR A 77 25.12 -12.42 -7.01
CA THR A 77 25.84 -13.00 -5.86
C THR A 77 25.01 -14.12 -5.20
N ILE A 78 23.72 -13.87 -4.97
CA ILE A 78 22.80 -14.86 -4.37
C ILE A 78 22.65 -16.08 -5.29
N LEU A 79 22.52 -15.86 -6.61
CA LEU A 79 22.35 -16.95 -7.57
C LEU A 79 23.63 -17.81 -7.68
N ARG A 80 24.81 -17.19 -7.65
CA ARG A 80 26.11 -17.90 -7.69
C ARG A 80 26.36 -18.77 -6.46
N GLU A 81 25.91 -18.35 -5.29
CA GLU A 81 26.00 -19.15 -4.06
C GLU A 81 25.21 -20.48 -4.18
N ASP A 82 24.15 -20.50 -4.99
CA ASP A 82 23.31 -21.68 -5.26
C ASP A 82 23.59 -22.36 -6.62
N GLU A 83 24.50 -21.84 -7.45
CA GLU A 83 24.77 -22.30 -8.83
C GLU A 83 25.26 -23.75 -8.91
N SER A 84 25.84 -24.28 -7.82
CA SER A 84 26.23 -25.70 -7.73
C SER A 84 25.06 -26.69 -7.63
N ARG A 85 23.81 -26.21 -7.51
CA ARG A 85 22.64 -27.02 -7.15
C ARG A 85 21.51 -27.01 -8.17
N HIS A 86 21.60 -26.20 -9.22
CA HIS A 86 20.51 -26.00 -10.16
C HIS A 86 20.96 -26.18 -11.61
N ASP A 87 20.03 -26.67 -12.42
CA ASP A 87 20.12 -26.58 -13.87
C ASP A 87 20.22 -25.11 -14.27
N GLN A 88 21.11 -24.78 -15.20
CA GLN A 88 21.34 -23.41 -15.67
C GLN A 88 20.20 -22.91 -16.57
N SER A 89 18.98 -23.40 -16.39
CA SER A 89 17.82 -23.01 -17.16
C SER A 89 17.23 -21.68 -16.65
N PRO A 90 16.63 -20.85 -17.52
CA PRO A 90 15.91 -19.65 -17.08
C PRO A 90 14.83 -19.98 -16.05
N GLU A 91 14.10 -21.08 -16.24
CA GLU A 91 13.02 -21.53 -15.36
C GLU A 91 13.52 -21.76 -13.93
N ALA A 92 14.63 -22.49 -13.77
CA ALA A 92 15.20 -22.80 -12.46
C ALA A 92 15.66 -21.55 -11.72
N TYR A 93 16.31 -20.62 -12.42
CA TYR A 93 16.73 -19.35 -11.84
C TYR A 93 15.56 -18.45 -11.46
N LEU A 94 14.49 -18.41 -12.27
CA LEU A 94 13.28 -17.66 -11.93
C LEU A 94 12.55 -18.25 -10.73
N ALA A 95 12.46 -19.58 -10.64
CA ALA A 95 11.88 -20.27 -9.50
C ALA A 95 12.70 -20.00 -8.22
N LEU A 96 14.03 -20.06 -8.31
CA LEU A 96 14.93 -19.70 -7.20
C LEU A 96 14.75 -18.23 -6.81
N GLY A 97 14.71 -17.33 -7.78
CA GLY A 97 14.49 -15.91 -7.55
C GLY A 97 13.17 -15.64 -6.81
N ALA A 98 12.10 -16.29 -7.25
CA ALA A 98 10.79 -16.22 -6.61
C ALA A 98 10.82 -16.74 -5.16
N LYS A 99 11.48 -17.88 -4.90
CA LYS A 99 11.68 -18.44 -3.55
C LYS A 99 12.46 -17.48 -2.64
N ARG A 100 13.39 -16.70 -3.20
CA ARG A 100 14.15 -15.67 -2.49
C ARG A 100 13.38 -14.33 -2.37
N GLY A 101 12.14 -14.26 -2.86
CA GLY A 101 11.28 -13.09 -2.73
C GLY A 101 11.48 -12.03 -3.81
N PHE A 102 12.22 -12.32 -4.89
CA PHE A 102 12.33 -11.42 -6.02
C PHE A 102 11.04 -11.46 -6.86
N GLN A 103 10.40 -10.30 -7.02
CA GLN A 103 9.22 -10.12 -7.85
C GLN A 103 9.46 -8.95 -8.81
N PRO A 104 10.00 -9.23 -10.00
CA PRO A 104 10.20 -8.22 -11.03
C PRO A 104 8.86 -7.66 -11.51
N PRO A 105 8.78 -6.35 -11.80
CA PRO A 105 7.57 -5.69 -12.31
C PRO A 105 6.98 -6.31 -13.57
N TRP A 106 7.79 -7.00 -14.39
CA TRP A 106 7.36 -7.63 -15.63
C TRP A 106 6.69 -9.00 -15.44
N PHE A 107 6.68 -9.59 -14.23
CA PHE A 107 6.02 -10.89 -13.98
C PHE A 107 4.52 -10.84 -14.28
N ASP A 108 3.82 -9.76 -13.89
CA ASP A 108 2.38 -9.64 -14.13
C ASP A 108 2.05 -9.50 -15.63
N PRO A 109 2.71 -8.59 -16.39
CA PRO A 109 2.60 -8.56 -17.86
C PRO A 109 2.94 -9.90 -18.53
N ALA A 110 4.02 -10.57 -18.09
CA ALA A 110 4.43 -11.85 -18.64
C ALA A 110 3.44 -12.99 -18.39
N ARG A 111 2.70 -12.93 -17.28
CA ARG A 111 1.62 -13.88 -17.00
C ARG A 111 0.39 -13.64 -17.88
N ALA A 112 0.11 -12.38 -18.23
CA ALA A 112 -1.01 -12.02 -19.10
C ALA A 112 -0.73 -12.30 -20.57
N ASP A 113 0.54 -12.33 -20.99
CA ASP A 113 0.96 -12.65 -22.35
C ASP A 113 1.01 -14.18 -22.58
N PRO A 114 0.30 -14.74 -23.56
CA PRO A 114 0.26 -16.19 -23.78
C PRO A 114 1.61 -16.83 -24.11
N ALA A 115 2.52 -16.11 -24.79
CA ALA A 115 3.82 -16.65 -25.19
C ALA A 115 4.77 -16.73 -24.00
N CYS A 116 4.78 -15.69 -23.16
CA CYS A 116 5.59 -15.72 -21.95
C CYS A 116 5.01 -16.63 -20.87
N HIS A 117 3.67 -16.70 -20.74
CA HIS A 117 3.01 -17.51 -19.71
C HIS A 117 3.42 -18.98 -19.76
N SER A 118 3.52 -19.58 -20.95
CA SER A 118 3.92 -20.98 -21.11
C SER A 118 5.39 -21.26 -20.74
N LEU A 119 6.22 -20.22 -20.71
CA LEU A 119 7.65 -20.28 -20.41
C LEU A 119 7.98 -19.92 -18.95
N LEU A 120 7.01 -19.40 -18.20
CA LEU A 120 7.18 -19.17 -16.77
C LEU A 120 7.15 -20.50 -16.00
N PRO A 121 7.92 -20.62 -14.90
CA PRO A 121 7.80 -21.76 -13.98
C PRO A 121 6.34 -21.94 -13.50
N GLY A 122 5.88 -23.18 -13.33
CA GLY A 122 4.48 -23.45 -12.91
C GLY A 122 4.05 -22.73 -11.63
N GLU A 123 4.98 -22.52 -10.70
CA GLU A 123 4.81 -21.76 -9.46
C GLU A 123 4.47 -20.26 -9.74
N LEU A 124 5.03 -19.70 -10.82
CA LEU A 124 4.82 -18.32 -11.25
C LEU A 124 3.65 -18.14 -12.23
N GLN A 125 3.20 -19.20 -12.90
CA GLN A 125 1.98 -19.20 -13.72
C GLN A 125 0.71 -19.03 -12.87
N THR A 126 0.67 -19.69 -11.71
CA THR A 126 -0.53 -19.79 -10.86
C THR A 126 -0.53 -18.87 -9.64
N ALA A 127 0.61 -18.24 -9.33
CA ALA A 127 0.69 -17.28 -8.23
C ALA A 127 -0.30 -16.10 -8.49
N PRO A 128 -1.11 -15.70 -7.50
CA PRO A 128 -1.90 -14.48 -7.63
C PRO A 128 -0.95 -13.29 -7.87
N PRO A 129 -1.33 -12.30 -8.69
CA PRO A 129 -0.52 -11.10 -8.88
C PRO A 129 -0.17 -10.52 -7.52
N ALA A 130 1.12 -10.30 -7.29
CA ALA A 130 1.56 -9.78 -6.01
C ALA A 130 0.97 -8.38 -5.84
N GLU A 131 0.22 -8.19 -4.75
CA GLU A 131 -0.38 -6.90 -4.43
C GLU A 131 0.74 -5.85 -4.42
N ARG A 132 0.67 -4.88 -5.35
CA ARG A 132 1.71 -3.84 -5.46
C ARG A 132 1.84 -3.17 -4.08
N PRO A 133 3.05 -2.78 -3.61
CA PRO A 133 3.22 -2.13 -2.30
C PRO A 133 2.29 -0.92 -2.09
N ILE A 134 1.95 -0.22 -3.17
CA ILE A 134 1.00 0.89 -3.20
C ILE A 134 -0.44 0.42 -2.95
N GLN A 135 -0.86 -0.73 -3.50
CA GLN A 135 -2.16 -1.33 -3.24
C GLN A 135 -2.26 -1.85 -1.81
N ALA A 136 -1.21 -2.51 -1.28
CA ALA A 136 -1.16 -2.92 0.13
C ALA A 136 -1.18 -1.71 1.09
N ALA A 137 -0.47 -0.63 0.78
CA ALA A 137 -0.52 0.61 1.54
C ALA A 137 -1.88 1.31 1.44
N ASN A 138 -2.52 1.29 0.26
CA ASN A 138 -3.84 1.86 0.05
C ASN A 138 -4.94 1.02 0.71
N ARG A 139 -4.82 -0.31 0.75
CA ARG A 139 -5.73 -1.20 1.47
C ARG A 139 -5.60 -1.01 2.97
N LYS A 140 -4.36 -0.96 3.52
CA LYS A 140 -4.14 -0.59 4.92
C LYS A 140 -4.69 0.80 5.24
N LYS A 141 -4.51 1.79 4.36
CA LYS A 141 -5.11 3.12 4.53
C LYS A 141 -6.64 3.08 4.45
N ALA A 142 -7.21 2.25 3.58
CA ALA A 142 -8.65 2.09 3.41
C ALA A 142 -9.28 1.35 4.61
N GLU A 143 -8.66 0.28 5.12
CA GLU A 143 -9.05 -0.43 6.34
C GLU A 143 -8.95 0.47 7.58
N VAL A 144 -7.87 1.26 7.69
CA VAL A 144 -7.72 2.27 8.76
C VAL A 144 -8.76 3.38 8.60
N ARG A 145 -9.11 3.78 7.37
CA ARG A 145 -10.13 4.79 7.11
C ARG A 145 -11.54 4.29 7.44
N TRP A 146 -11.87 3.05 7.06
CA TRP A 146 -13.16 2.41 7.36
C TRP A 146 -13.38 2.28 8.87
N THR A 147 -12.37 1.80 9.59
CA THR A 147 -12.40 1.73 11.06
C THR A 147 -12.39 3.10 11.74
N THR A 148 -11.88 4.15 11.08
CA THR A 148 -11.95 5.54 11.59
C THR A 148 -13.32 6.15 11.33
N ASP A 149 -13.92 5.89 10.17
CA ASP A 149 -15.23 6.41 9.79
C ASP A 149 -16.31 5.85 10.72
N ASP A 150 -16.30 4.54 11.01
CA ASP A 150 -17.22 3.92 11.98
C ASP A 150 -17.03 4.49 13.40
N LYS A 151 -15.79 4.66 13.85
CA LYS A 151 -15.48 5.28 15.16
C LYS A 151 -15.94 6.74 15.24
N THR A 152 -15.84 7.49 14.15
CA THR A 152 -16.33 8.87 14.11
C THR A 152 -17.84 8.96 14.06
N VAL A 153 -18.54 8.01 13.41
CA VAL A 153 -20.01 7.94 13.41
C VAL A 153 -20.54 7.66 14.82
N VAL A 154 -19.98 6.69 15.53
CA VAL A 154 -20.36 6.38 16.91
C VAL A 154 -20.14 7.59 17.83
N MET A 155 -19.01 8.28 17.71
CA MET A 155 -18.72 9.49 18.48
C MET A 155 -19.68 10.65 18.16
N LYS A 156 -20.01 10.87 16.88
CA LYS A 156 -20.94 11.93 16.46
C LYS A 156 -22.37 11.68 16.91
N ASN A 157 -22.80 10.41 17.01
CA ASN A 157 -24.16 10.04 17.36
C ASN A 157 -24.30 9.76 18.86
N ALA A 158 -23.82 8.59 19.31
CA ALA A 158 -23.94 8.16 20.70
C ALA A 158 -23.17 9.10 21.64
N GLY A 159 -21.98 9.55 21.22
CA GLY A 159 -21.19 10.49 22.00
C GLY A 159 -21.84 11.86 22.18
N ARG A 160 -22.46 12.41 21.13
CA ARG A 160 -23.20 13.70 21.23
C ARG A 160 -24.47 13.56 22.06
N ALA A 161 -25.18 12.43 21.94
CA ALA A 161 -26.35 12.16 22.76
C ALA A 161 -26.00 12.15 24.25
N GLU A 162 -24.90 11.50 24.63
CA GLU A 162 -24.47 11.47 26.03
C GLU A 162 -23.98 12.84 26.50
N PHE A 163 -23.21 13.56 25.68
CA PHE A 163 -22.83 14.94 25.98
C PHE A 163 -24.04 15.84 26.27
N ASN A 164 -25.11 15.72 25.47
CA ASN A 164 -26.34 16.50 25.68
C ASN A 164 -27.07 16.13 26.99
N LYS A 165 -27.02 14.86 27.43
CA LYS A 165 -27.57 14.45 28.73
C LYS A 165 -26.76 15.02 29.90
N LEU A 166 -25.43 14.90 29.83
CA LEU A 166 -24.54 15.49 30.84
C LEU A 166 -24.77 16.99 30.93
N ARG A 167 -24.91 17.66 29.78
CA ARG A 167 -25.24 19.09 29.70
C ARG A 167 -26.58 19.43 30.35
N ALA A 168 -27.63 18.67 30.08
CA ALA A 168 -28.95 18.89 30.68
C ALA A 168 -28.92 18.72 32.22
N ALA A 169 -28.01 17.90 32.73
CA ALA A 169 -27.72 17.74 34.15
C ALA A 169 -26.68 18.74 34.70
N GLY A 170 -26.34 19.80 33.96
CA GLY A 170 -25.36 20.81 34.38
C GLY A 170 -23.93 20.28 34.51
N PHE A 171 -23.60 19.20 33.80
CA PHE A 171 -22.33 18.47 33.91
C PHE A 171 -21.99 18.01 35.34
N ALA A 172 -23.01 17.65 36.13
CA ALA A 172 -22.84 17.20 37.52
C ALA A 172 -21.70 16.16 37.67
N GLY A 173 -20.76 16.44 38.58
CA GLY A 173 -19.57 15.61 38.82
C GLY A 173 -18.43 15.78 37.81
N CYS A 174 -18.59 16.65 36.80
CA CYS A 174 -17.59 16.96 35.78
C CYS A 174 -17.32 18.47 35.66
N THR A 175 -17.59 19.26 36.70
CA THR A 175 -17.41 20.71 36.75
C THR A 175 -16.34 21.13 37.75
N ARG A 176 -15.74 22.30 37.52
CA ARG A 176 -14.90 22.99 38.49
C ARG A 176 -15.76 23.76 39.51
N GLU A 177 -15.12 24.31 40.53
CA GLU A 177 -15.77 25.13 41.57
C GLU A 177 -16.51 26.36 41.00
N ASP A 178 -16.06 26.89 39.86
CA ASP A 178 -16.69 28.00 39.13
C ASP A 178 -17.88 27.57 38.23
N GLY A 179 -18.25 26.28 38.28
CA GLY A 179 -19.31 25.69 37.44
C GLY A 179 -18.89 25.38 36.00
N SER A 180 -17.64 25.65 35.60
CA SER A 180 -17.17 25.35 34.25
C SER A 180 -16.88 23.86 34.06
N PRO A 181 -17.22 23.26 32.90
CA PRO A 181 -17.00 21.84 32.66
C PRO A 181 -15.52 21.50 32.49
N ILE A 182 -15.07 20.45 33.18
CA ILE A 182 -13.75 19.85 33.05
C ILE A 182 -13.76 18.94 31.82
N ILE A 183 -13.24 19.45 30.71
CA ILE A 183 -13.28 18.82 29.38
C ILE A 183 -12.87 17.34 29.40
N ILE A 184 -11.79 17.00 30.11
CA ILE A 184 -11.29 15.61 30.16
C ILE A 184 -12.24 14.69 30.92
N GLN A 185 -12.90 15.16 31.98
CA GLN A 185 -13.86 14.37 32.74
C GLN A 185 -15.15 14.15 31.94
N VAL A 186 -15.63 15.19 31.26
CA VAL A 186 -16.76 15.08 30.32
C VAL A 186 -16.43 14.10 29.19
N ALA A 187 -15.23 14.18 28.63
CA ALA A 187 -14.78 13.26 27.58
C ALA A 187 -14.72 11.81 28.09
N LEU A 188 -14.22 11.57 29.30
CA LEU A 188 -14.18 10.23 29.90
C LEU A 188 -15.59 9.67 30.15
N ALA A 189 -16.52 10.48 30.67
CA ALA A 189 -17.90 10.07 30.88
C ALA A 189 -18.59 9.69 29.56
N VAL A 190 -18.38 10.48 28.50
CA VAL A 190 -18.88 10.17 27.16
C VAL A 190 -18.30 8.86 26.63
N LEU A 191 -16.99 8.63 26.81
CA LEU A 191 -16.35 7.38 26.38
C LEU A 191 -16.83 6.16 27.15
N GLU A 192 -17.07 6.30 28.46
CA GLU A 192 -17.63 5.23 29.28
C GLU A 192 -19.03 4.84 28.82
N ALA A 193 -19.88 5.82 28.50
CA ALA A 193 -21.21 5.56 27.96
C ALA A 193 -21.16 4.87 26.58
N ILE A 194 -20.26 5.29 25.70
CA ILE A 194 -20.10 4.65 24.39
C ILE A 194 -19.67 3.18 24.56
N ARG A 195 -18.74 2.87 25.48
CA ARG A 195 -18.31 1.49 25.77
C ARG A 195 -19.43 0.61 26.32
N LYS A 196 -20.44 1.19 26.96
CA LYS A 196 -21.64 0.45 27.42
C LYS A 196 -22.61 0.12 26.28
N ILE A 197 -22.57 0.88 25.19
CA ILE A 197 -23.44 0.73 24.02
C ILE A 197 -22.77 -0.14 22.94
N GLU A 198 -21.46 0.00 22.78
CA GLU A 198 -20.63 -0.77 21.83
C GLU A 198 -19.64 -1.65 22.63
N PRO A 199 -20.02 -2.90 22.97
CA PRO A 199 -19.19 -3.79 23.79
C PRO A 199 -18.06 -4.46 22.99
N ASP A 200 -17.91 -4.16 21.70
CA ASP A 200 -16.82 -4.69 20.87
C ASP A 200 -15.45 -4.32 21.49
N PRO A 201 -14.64 -5.31 21.91
CA PRO A 201 -13.32 -5.05 22.48
C PRO A 201 -12.34 -4.39 21.49
N ALA A 202 -12.59 -4.44 20.17
CA ALA A 202 -11.80 -3.73 19.16
C ALA A 202 -12.11 -2.21 19.10
N PHE A 203 -13.24 -1.79 19.69
CA PHE A 203 -13.62 -0.39 19.81
C PHE A 203 -12.91 0.26 21.00
N HIS A 204 -11.70 0.74 20.76
CA HIS A 204 -10.97 1.60 21.69
C HIS A 204 -11.09 3.07 21.28
N PRO A 205 -12.09 3.81 21.77
CA PRO A 205 -12.19 5.22 21.46
C PRO A 205 -11.06 5.95 22.19
N VAL A 206 -10.28 6.72 21.43
CA VAL A 206 -9.09 7.42 21.94
C VAL A 206 -9.53 8.62 22.78
N PRO A 207 -9.08 8.78 24.04
CA PRO A 207 -9.43 9.92 24.91
C PRO A 207 -9.27 11.29 24.24
N ARG A 208 -8.19 11.48 23.48
CA ARG A 208 -7.93 12.71 22.72
C ARG A 208 -8.99 13.02 21.66
N THR A 209 -9.55 12.00 21.03
CA THR A 209 -10.62 12.18 20.03
C THR A 209 -11.89 12.67 20.72
N ALA A 210 -12.25 12.08 21.86
CA ALA A 210 -13.40 12.52 22.64
C ALA A 210 -13.25 13.95 23.16
N GLU A 211 -12.08 14.31 23.70
CA GLU A 211 -11.80 15.68 24.13
C GLU A 211 -11.95 16.70 22.99
N ARG A 212 -11.51 16.36 21.77
CA ARG A 212 -11.66 17.24 20.60
C ARG A 212 -13.13 17.49 20.27
N TYR A 213 -13.96 16.46 20.32
CA TYR A 213 -15.40 16.60 20.09
C TYR A 213 -16.10 17.36 21.22
N VAL A 214 -15.77 17.08 22.49
CA VAL A 214 -16.31 17.83 23.64
C VAL A 214 -15.95 19.32 23.54
N LYS A 215 -14.70 19.66 23.22
CA LYS A 215 -14.29 21.06 22.97
C LYS A 215 -15.10 21.70 21.85
N LYS A 216 -15.31 20.97 20.75
CA LYS A 216 -16.13 21.43 19.62
C LYS A 216 -17.57 21.71 20.06
N TRP A 217 -18.20 20.77 20.76
CA TRP A 217 -19.61 20.89 21.17
C TRP A 217 -19.81 21.98 22.22
N LEU A 218 -18.87 22.17 23.15
CA LEU A 218 -18.88 23.30 24.08
C LEU A 218 -18.70 24.65 23.36
N ALA A 219 -17.96 24.68 22.24
CA ALA A 219 -17.77 25.90 21.45
C ALA A 219 -18.97 26.22 20.54
N GLU A 220 -19.71 25.21 20.08
CA GLU A 220 -20.99 25.36 19.37
C GLU A 220 -22.08 25.97 20.26
N ASP A 221 -22.00 25.75 21.58
CA ASP A 221 -22.99 26.21 22.57
C ASP A 221 -22.69 27.60 23.16
N ARG A 222 -21.66 28.32 22.68
CA ARG A 222 -21.44 29.72 23.09
C ARG A 222 -22.55 30.62 22.52
N PRO A 223 -23.14 31.53 23.31
CA PRO A 223 -24.18 32.44 22.83
C PRO A 223 -23.73 33.32 21.66
N ASP A 224 -22.42 33.57 21.57
CA ASP A 224 -21.70 34.29 20.53
C ASP A 224 -21.53 33.50 19.21
N ASN A 225 -21.91 32.21 19.17
CA ASN A 225 -21.74 31.30 18.02
C ASN A 225 -23.05 30.75 17.43
N ALA A 226 -24.22 31.30 17.81
CA ALA A 226 -25.54 30.81 17.39
C ALA A 226 -25.82 30.85 15.86
N GLY A 227 -24.87 31.34 15.03
CA GLY A 227 -24.99 31.42 13.57
C GLY A 227 -24.23 30.38 12.76
N ALA A 228 -23.47 29.45 13.36
CA ALA A 228 -22.64 28.50 12.61
C ALA A 228 -23.29 27.12 12.37
N GLN A 229 -24.63 27.03 12.36
CA GLN A 229 -25.38 25.85 11.92
C GLN A 229 -25.93 26.04 10.50
N SER A 230 -25.06 25.88 9.50
CA SER A 230 -25.39 25.64 8.09
C SER A 230 -24.03 25.42 7.41
N ASP A 231 -23.61 24.21 7.05
CA ASP A 231 -23.66 23.77 5.65
C ASP A 231 -23.14 22.32 5.53
N ASN A 232 -23.81 21.32 6.11
CA ASN A 232 -23.46 19.92 5.81
C ASN A 232 -24.64 18.95 5.75
N ALA A 233 -25.88 19.46 5.72
CA ALA A 233 -27.07 18.63 5.53
C ALA A 233 -27.45 18.42 4.05
N GLY A 234 -26.69 18.96 3.08
CA GLY A 234 -27.12 19.04 1.67
C GLY A 234 -26.54 18.04 0.67
N ALA A 235 -25.57 17.19 1.03
CA ALA A 235 -24.81 16.44 0.01
C ALA A 235 -25.18 14.96 -0.18
N TYR A 236 -26.27 14.46 0.41
CA TYR A 236 -26.68 13.06 0.26
C TYR A 236 -28.17 12.87 -0.06
N VAL A 237 -28.74 13.68 -0.96
CA VAL A 237 -29.95 13.29 -1.70
C VAL A 237 -29.90 13.88 -3.11
N ALA A 238 -29.28 13.17 -4.04
CA ALA A 238 -29.67 13.16 -5.45
C ALA A 238 -29.14 11.87 -6.08
N LYS A 239 -30.07 10.95 -6.36
CA LYS A 239 -29.93 9.95 -7.42
C LYS A 239 -30.13 10.66 -8.76
#